data_AF-A0A2V5NRS6-F1
#
_entry.id   AF-A0A2V5NRS6-F1
#
_cell.length_a   1.000
_cell.length_b   1.000
_cell.length_c   1.000
_cell.angle_alpha   90.00
_cell.angle_beta   90.00
_cell.angle_gamma   90.00
#
_symmetry.space_group_name_H-M   'P 1'
#
loop_
_entity.id
_entity.type
_entity.pdbx_description
1 polymer ?
#
loop_
_entity_poly.entity_id
_entity_poly.type
_entity_poly.pdbx_seq_one_letter_code
_entity_poly.pdbx_strand_id
1 'polypeptide(L)'
;MSDSSLNLRKLFSFPDPAATAAPSNEWQEFQSRLGREIKTIKWPAAMPDLASKIAELFNVELPDLLVSSWEKARELQEALEESRKSPDEVIVVDLAEHEITNEYHPYVEIRIAGMPLPKRIEFKVQIVTALKGINLKIQAGKITEIQAGSCDFKGKVKYQDLTIAEKKVGPIELLAAFPITKQTRVS
;
A
#
# COMPACT_ATOMS: atom_id res chain seq x y z
N MET A 1 14.63 15.57 9.80
CA MET A 1 14.02 14.24 10.03
C MET A 1 13.89 13.62 8.66
N SER A 2 14.69 12.59 8.36
CA SER A 2 14.77 11.97 7.04
C SER A 2 13.47 11.27 6.70
N ASP A 3 12.76 11.80 5.70
CA ASP A 3 11.51 11.28 5.14
C ASP A 3 11.80 10.04 4.27
N SER A 4 12.41 9.03 4.88
CA SER A 4 12.77 7.75 4.24
C SER A 4 11.60 6.76 4.24
N SER A 5 10.35 7.26 4.35
CA SER A 5 9.17 6.40 4.40
C SER A 5 8.85 5.89 2.99
N LEU A 6 9.02 4.58 2.78
CA LEU A 6 8.65 3.87 1.56
C LEU A 6 7.13 3.76 1.50
N ASN A 7 6.47 4.82 1.01
CA ASN A 7 5.02 4.94 1.00
C ASN A 7 4.42 4.57 -0.37
N LEU A 8 3.32 3.83 -0.39
CA LEU A 8 2.69 3.38 -1.64
C LEU A 8 2.25 4.55 -2.54
N ARG A 9 1.81 5.67 -1.97
CA ARG A 9 1.46 6.89 -2.72
C ARG A 9 2.66 7.40 -3.53
N LYS A 10 3.85 7.43 -2.92
CA LYS A 10 5.10 7.86 -3.59
C LYS A 10 5.46 6.87 -4.71
N LEU A 11 5.32 5.57 -4.46
CA LEU A 11 5.65 4.52 -5.43
C LEU A 11 4.76 4.55 -6.68
N PHE A 12 3.44 4.60 -6.51
CA PHE A 12 2.50 4.60 -7.63
C PHE A 12 2.47 5.90 -8.44
N SER A 13 2.99 7.01 -7.88
CA SER A 13 3.12 8.30 -8.59
C SER A 13 1.80 8.78 -9.22
N PHE A 14 0.69 8.72 -8.48
CA PHE A 14 -0.62 9.21 -8.95
C PHE A 14 -0.57 10.68 -9.38
N PRO A 15 -1.47 11.12 -10.29
CA PRO A 15 -1.51 12.51 -10.74
C PRO A 15 -1.65 13.47 -9.56
N ASP A 16 -0.75 14.45 -9.49
CA ASP A 16 -0.85 15.53 -8.54
C ASP A 16 -1.96 16.49 -9.01
N PRO A 17 -3.01 16.75 -8.21
CA PRO A 17 -4.05 17.71 -8.56
C PRO A 17 -3.50 19.13 -8.81
N ALA A 18 -2.31 19.46 -8.30
CA ALA A 18 -1.63 20.74 -8.53
C ALA A 18 -0.66 20.72 -9.74
N ALA A 19 -0.41 19.58 -10.38
CA ALA A 19 0.49 19.51 -11.52
C ALA A 19 -0.11 20.17 -12.77
N THR A 20 0.72 20.93 -13.47
CA THR A 20 0.38 21.58 -14.75
C THR A 20 0.56 20.64 -15.95
N ALA A 21 1.21 19.49 -15.76
CA ALA A 21 1.40 18.49 -16.80
C ALA A 21 0.09 17.74 -17.08
N ALA A 22 -0.14 17.42 -18.35
CA ALA A 22 -1.30 16.63 -18.75
C ALA A 22 -1.27 15.24 -18.07
N PRO A 23 -2.41 14.74 -17.58
CA PRO A 23 -2.48 13.40 -16.99
C PRO A 23 -2.22 12.33 -18.05
N SER A 24 -1.75 11.16 -17.62
CA SER A 24 -1.45 10.04 -18.51
C SER A 24 -2.70 9.55 -19.28
N ASN A 25 -2.49 8.86 -20.40
CA ASN A 25 -3.58 8.34 -21.23
C ASN A 25 -4.52 7.40 -20.44
N GLU A 26 -3.97 6.62 -19.52
CA GLU A 26 -4.73 5.72 -18.65
C GLU A 26 -5.67 6.50 -17.72
N TRP A 27 -5.21 7.64 -17.20
CA TRP A 27 -6.02 8.49 -16.33
C TRP A 27 -7.13 9.22 -17.09
N GLN A 28 -6.87 9.61 -18.34
CA GLN A 28 -7.88 10.19 -19.23
C GLN A 28 -8.96 9.15 -19.60
N GLU A 29 -8.56 7.90 -19.85
CA GLU A 29 -9.52 6.81 -20.10
C GLU A 29 -10.31 6.46 -18.83
N PHE A 30 -9.68 6.49 -17.66
CA PHE A 30 -10.37 6.34 -16.38
C PHE A 30 -11.46 7.39 -16.19
N GLN A 31 -11.11 8.68 -16.38
CA GLN A 31 -12.10 9.77 -16.35
C GLN A 31 -13.22 9.55 -17.37
N SER A 32 -12.89 9.09 -18.57
CA SER A 32 -13.87 8.84 -19.64
C SER A 32 -14.83 7.70 -19.28
N ARG A 33 -14.35 6.61 -18.65
CA ARG A 33 -15.18 5.51 -18.13
C ARG A 33 -16.14 5.99 -17.06
N LEU A 34 -15.64 6.76 -16.09
CA LEU A 34 -16.49 7.37 -15.06
C LEU A 34 -17.59 8.25 -15.66
N GLY A 35 -17.27 9.03 -16.70
CA GLY A 35 -18.25 9.85 -17.42
C GLY A 35 -19.33 9.06 -18.15
N ARG A 36 -19.01 7.86 -18.66
CA ARG A 36 -19.98 6.97 -19.30
C ARG A 36 -20.92 6.33 -18.27
N GLU A 37 -20.41 5.99 -17.09
CA GLU A 37 -21.14 5.31 -16.02
C GLU A 37 -21.97 6.26 -15.15
N ILE A 38 -21.41 7.43 -14.82
CA ILE A 38 -22.00 8.41 -13.92
C ILE A 38 -22.14 9.74 -14.68
N LYS A 39 -23.23 9.85 -15.44
CA LYS A 39 -23.49 10.99 -16.33
C LYS A 39 -23.85 12.28 -15.59
N THR A 40 -24.21 12.20 -14.32
CA THR A 40 -24.67 13.33 -13.50
C THR A 40 -23.54 14.24 -13.03
N ILE A 41 -22.27 13.79 -13.10
CA ILE A 41 -21.10 14.55 -12.64
C ILE A 41 -20.38 15.20 -13.83
N LYS A 42 -19.96 16.46 -13.66
CA LYS A 42 -18.99 17.11 -14.56
C LYS A 42 -17.58 16.66 -14.20
N TRP A 43 -17.19 15.48 -14.69
CA TRP A 43 -15.95 14.81 -14.31
C TRP A 43 -14.68 15.66 -14.44
N PRO A 44 -14.44 16.45 -15.51
CA PRO A 44 -13.24 17.28 -15.59
C PRO A 44 -13.00 18.18 -14.37
N ALA A 45 -14.09 18.72 -13.77
CA ALA A 45 -14.00 19.57 -12.58
C ALA A 45 -13.88 18.78 -11.27
N ALA A 46 -14.40 17.55 -11.23
CA ALA A 46 -14.36 16.68 -10.05
C ALA A 46 -13.10 15.81 -9.96
N MET A 47 -12.36 15.66 -11.07
CA MET A 47 -11.16 14.82 -11.12
C MET A 47 -10.06 15.23 -10.13
N PRO A 48 -9.76 16.52 -9.89
CA PRO A 48 -8.73 16.89 -8.91
C PRO A 48 -9.06 16.39 -7.50
N ASP A 49 -10.31 16.55 -7.05
CA ASP A 49 -10.76 16.08 -5.74
C ASP A 49 -10.74 14.56 -5.65
N LEU A 50 -11.21 13.87 -6.70
CA LEU A 50 -11.17 12.41 -6.76
C LEU A 50 -9.72 11.89 -6.77
N ALA A 51 -8.82 12.53 -7.53
CA ALA A 51 -7.40 12.16 -7.57
C ALA A 51 -6.75 12.29 -6.20
N SER A 52 -7.05 13.37 -5.45
CA SER A 52 -6.59 13.54 -4.07
C SER A 52 -7.10 12.41 -3.17
N LYS A 53 -8.39 12.06 -3.25
CA LYS A 53 -8.97 10.97 -2.46
C LYS A 53 -8.40 9.61 -2.82
N ILE A 54 -8.15 9.36 -4.10
CA ILE A 54 -7.45 8.15 -4.55
C ILE A 54 -6.05 8.12 -3.95
N ALA A 55 -5.28 9.22 -4.02
CA ALA A 55 -3.93 9.28 -3.45
C ALA A 55 -3.91 9.05 -1.93
N GLU A 56 -4.93 9.52 -1.20
CA GLU A 56 -5.10 9.25 0.24
C GLU A 56 -5.28 7.76 0.54
N LEU A 57 -5.96 6.98 -0.33
CA LEU A 57 -6.12 5.52 -0.15
C LEU A 57 -4.78 4.76 -0.14
N PHE A 58 -3.75 5.33 -0.76
CA PHE A 58 -2.41 4.74 -0.85
C PHE A 58 -1.42 5.37 0.13
N ASN A 59 -1.89 6.15 1.12
CA ASN A 59 -1.04 6.67 2.19
C ASN A 59 -0.72 5.59 3.23
N VAL A 60 -0.10 4.50 2.77
CA VAL A 60 0.26 3.31 3.54
C VAL A 60 1.75 3.10 3.39
N GLU A 61 2.41 2.85 4.52
CA GLU A 61 3.84 2.53 4.56
C GLU A 61 4.06 1.07 4.14
N LEU A 62 4.98 0.85 3.20
CA LEU A 62 5.32 -0.48 2.71
C LEU A 62 5.79 -1.42 3.83
N PRO A 63 6.62 -0.99 4.81
CA PRO A 63 6.97 -1.82 5.96
C PRO A 63 5.75 -2.35 6.73
N ASP A 64 4.74 -1.52 6.98
CA ASP A 64 3.52 -1.92 7.70
C ASP A 64 2.74 -2.99 6.90
N LEU A 65 2.75 -2.88 5.57
CA LEU A 65 2.15 -3.88 4.67
C LEU A 65 2.85 -5.24 4.80
N LEU A 66 4.18 -5.25 4.78
CA LEU A 66 4.99 -6.47 4.87
C LEU A 66 4.81 -7.17 6.21
N VAL A 67 4.81 -6.40 7.30
CA VAL A 67 4.53 -6.91 8.65
C VAL A 67 3.18 -7.64 8.71
N SER A 68 2.12 -7.03 8.16
CA SER A 68 0.79 -7.66 8.15
C SER A 68 0.73 -8.99 7.36
N SER A 69 1.61 -9.14 6.37
CA SER A 69 1.74 -10.37 5.60
C SER A 69 2.53 -11.43 6.37
N TRP A 70 3.59 -11.04 7.09
CA TRP A 70 4.41 -11.97 7.87
C TRP A 70 3.74 -12.48 9.14
N GLU A 71 2.88 -11.69 9.80
CA GLU A 71 2.15 -12.13 11.01
C GLU A 71 1.31 -13.41 10.79
N LYS A 72 1.05 -13.77 9.53
CA LYS A 72 0.33 -15.00 9.15
C LYS A 72 1.24 -16.22 9.02
N ALA A 73 2.56 -16.03 8.99
CA ALA A 73 3.53 -17.11 8.90
C ALA A 73 3.72 -17.77 10.26
N ARG A 74 3.58 -19.10 10.32
CA ARG A 74 3.69 -19.88 11.57
C ARG A 74 5.00 -19.63 12.32
N GLU A 75 6.11 -19.61 11.60
CA GLU A 75 7.44 -19.37 12.19
C GLU A 75 7.52 -18.02 12.91
N LEU A 76 6.93 -16.97 12.30
CA LEU A 76 6.90 -15.67 12.95
C LEU A 76 5.93 -15.63 14.12
N GLN A 77 4.81 -16.35 14.06
CA GLN A 77 3.87 -16.46 15.17
C GLN A 77 4.52 -17.13 16.39
N GLU A 78 5.30 -18.19 16.18
CA GLU A 78 6.06 -18.86 17.24
C GLU A 78 7.06 -17.91 17.91
N ALA A 79 7.83 -17.17 17.11
CA ALA A 79 8.78 -16.17 17.64
C ALA A 79 8.08 -15.00 18.37
N LEU A 80 6.92 -14.55 17.87
CA LEU A 80 6.10 -13.54 18.56
C LEU A 80 5.58 -14.07 19.89
N GLU A 81 5.18 -15.33 19.97
CA GLU A 81 4.65 -15.94 21.18
C GLU A 81 5.76 -16.22 22.22
N GLU A 82 6.94 -16.64 21.76
CA GLU A 82 8.15 -16.76 22.59
C GLU A 82 8.57 -15.41 23.16
N SER A 83 8.62 -14.37 22.32
CA SER A 83 8.94 -13.01 22.76
C SER A 83 7.96 -12.45 23.79
N ARG A 84 6.70 -12.92 23.83
CA ARG A 84 5.75 -12.54 24.90
C ARG A 84 6.11 -13.15 26.25
N LYS A 85 6.75 -14.32 26.26
CA LYS A 85 7.18 -15.02 27.48
C LYS A 85 8.43 -14.36 28.08
N SER A 86 9.27 -13.77 27.23
CA SER A 86 10.48 -13.03 27.60
C SER A 86 10.44 -11.59 27.09
N PRO A 87 9.62 -10.69 27.68
CA PRO A 87 9.37 -9.36 27.11
C PRO A 87 10.60 -8.44 27.05
N ASP A 88 11.60 -8.68 27.91
CA ASP A 88 12.85 -7.91 27.94
C ASP A 88 13.88 -8.42 26.90
N GLU A 89 13.67 -9.62 26.34
CA GLU A 89 14.57 -10.22 25.36
C GLU A 89 14.22 -9.79 23.94
N VAL A 90 15.26 -9.57 23.14
CA VAL A 90 15.15 -9.30 21.71
C VAL A 90 15.41 -10.58 20.95
N ILE A 91 14.41 -11.03 20.20
CA ILE A 91 14.52 -12.17 19.28
C ILE A 91 14.77 -11.63 17.87
N VAL A 92 15.75 -12.19 17.17
CA VAL A 92 16.00 -11.88 15.76
C VAL A 92 15.57 -13.08 14.92
N VAL A 93 14.70 -12.84 13.94
CA VAL A 93 14.22 -13.85 13.01
C VAL A 93 14.72 -13.50 11.61
N ASP A 94 15.45 -14.43 11.00
CA ASP A 94 15.83 -14.37 9.58
C ASP A 94 14.68 -14.92 8.74
N LEU A 95 14.17 -14.11 7.82
CA LEU A 95 13.15 -14.55 6.89
C LEU A 95 13.84 -15.10 5.63
N ALA A 96 13.59 -16.39 5.36
CA ALA A 96 13.95 -17.01 4.09
C ALA A 96 13.46 -16.16 2.90
N GLU A 97 14.17 -16.19 1.76
CA GLU A 97 13.72 -15.47 0.57
C GLU A 97 12.31 -15.93 0.17
N HIS A 98 11.40 -14.96 0.04
CA HIS A 98 10.03 -15.26 -0.35
C HIS A 98 9.38 -14.09 -1.08
N GLU A 99 8.36 -14.43 -1.84
CA GLU A 99 7.49 -13.46 -2.49
C GLU A 99 6.19 -13.32 -1.70
N ILE A 100 5.83 -12.08 -1.41
CA ILE A 100 4.54 -11.73 -0.82
C ILE A 100 3.66 -11.14 -1.90
N THR A 101 2.51 -11.77 -2.13
CA THR A 101 1.46 -11.21 -2.97
C THR A 101 0.27 -10.82 -2.12
N ASN A 102 -0.13 -9.55 -2.22
CA ASN A 102 -1.31 -9.00 -1.58
C ASN A 102 -2.28 -8.42 -2.62
N GLU A 103 -3.57 -8.64 -2.41
CA GLU A 103 -4.64 -7.99 -3.17
C GLU A 103 -5.57 -7.22 -2.22
N TYR A 104 -5.87 -5.98 -2.57
CA TYR A 104 -6.78 -5.10 -1.83
C TYR A 104 -7.86 -4.53 -2.75
N HIS A 105 -9.02 -4.21 -2.17
CA HIS A 105 -10.17 -3.64 -2.87
C HIS A 105 -10.63 -2.32 -2.23
N PRO A 106 -9.76 -1.29 -2.15
CA PRO A 106 -10.16 0.00 -1.61
C PRO A 106 -11.16 0.70 -2.54
N TYR A 107 -11.99 1.56 -1.97
CA TYR A 107 -12.99 2.29 -2.74
C TYR A 107 -13.14 3.74 -2.28
N VAL A 108 -13.58 4.61 -3.20
CA VAL A 108 -14.07 5.96 -2.89
C VAL A 108 -15.59 5.97 -2.99
N GLU A 109 -16.26 6.46 -1.95
CA GLU A 109 -17.69 6.74 -1.99
C GLU A 109 -17.95 8.18 -2.42
N ILE A 110 -18.79 8.36 -3.45
CA ILE A 110 -19.23 9.67 -3.93
C ILE A 110 -20.73 9.81 -3.66
N ARG A 111 -21.10 10.91 -3.00
CA ARG A 111 -22.50 11.31 -2.80
C ARG A 111 -22.87 12.37 -3.83
N ILE A 112 -23.94 12.13 -4.57
CA ILE A 112 -24.40 13.01 -5.64
C ILE A 112 -25.75 13.56 -5.22
N ALA A 113 -25.90 14.89 -5.25
CA ALA A 113 -27.15 15.55 -4.90
C ALA A 113 -28.31 14.99 -5.74
N GLY A 114 -29.41 14.62 -5.09
CA GLY A 114 -30.56 14.02 -5.74
C GLY A 114 -30.47 12.50 -5.98
N MET A 115 -29.35 11.84 -5.63
CA MET A 115 -29.28 10.37 -5.60
C MET A 115 -29.37 9.84 -4.16
N PRO A 116 -30.23 8.84 -3.90
CA PRO A 116 -30.49 8.35 -2.55
C PRO A 116 -29.33 7.52 -1.97
N LEU A 117 -28.50 6.91 -2.82
CA LEU A 117 -27.39 6.05 -2.40
C LEU A 117 -26.05 6.58 -2.93
N PRO A 118 -24.97 6.51 -2.14
CA PRO A 118 -23.63 6.82 -2.62
C PRO A 118 -23.21 5.84 -3.72
N LYS A 119 -22.42 6.33 -4.66
CA LYS A 119 -21.76 5.49 -5.68
C LYS A 119 -20.36 5.13 -5.20
N ARG A 120 -20.01 3.84 -5.30
CA ARG A 120 -18.68 3.33 -4.99
C ARG A 120 -17.84 3.24 -6.26
N ILE A 121 -16.67 3.85 -6.23
CA ILE A 121 -15.60 3.64 -7.20
C ILE A 121 -14.60 2.72 -6.53
N GLU A 122 -14.67 1.43 -6.84
CA GLU A 122 -13.80 0.40 -6.29
C GLU A 122 -12.57 0.18 -7.17
N PHE A 123 -11.42 -0.01 -6.53
CA PHE A 123 -10.15 -0.27 -7.20
C PHE A 123 -9.64 -1.64 -6.80
N LYS A 124 -9.06 -2.37 -7.75
CA LYS A 124 -8.28 -3.57 -7.47
C LYS A 124 -6.81 -3.21 -7.41
N VAL A 125 -6.20 -3.40 -6.24
CA VAL A 125 -4.79 -3.11 -5.98
C VAL A 125 -4.06 -4.43 -5.77
N GLN A 126 -3.10 -4.73 -6.62
CA GLN A 126 -2.23 -5.90 -6.50
C GLN A 126 -0.82 -5.43 -6.20
N ILE A 127 -0.23 -5.97 -5.14
CA ILE A 127 1.13 -5.67 -4.72
C ILE A 127 1.88 -6.99 -4.59
N VAL A 128 3.00 -7.08 -5.27
CA VAL A 128 3.95 -8.19 -5.18
C VAL A 128 5.26 -7.61 -4.65
N THR A 129 5.75 -8.17 -3.56
CA THR A 129 7.05 -7.80 -2.99
C THR A 129 7.92 -9.04 -2.88
N ALA A 130 9.04 -9.07 -3.59
CA ALA A 130 10.04 -10.12 -3.43
C ALA A 130 11.08 -9.65 -2.41
N LEU A 131 11.33 -10.46 -1.39
CA LEU A 131 12.15 -10.11 -0.24
C LEU A 131 13.40 -10.98 -0.20
N LYS A 132 14.55 -10.36 0.11
CA LYS A 132 15.83 -11.06 0.20
C LYS A 132 16.63 -10.63 1.42
N GLY A 133 17.07 -11.61 2.20
CA GLY A 133 17.94 -11.42 3.37
C GLY A 133 17.32 -10.50 4.44
N ILE A 134 16.04 -10.69 4.76
CA ILE A 134 15.30 -9.82 5.67
C ILE A 134 15.44 -10.33 7.10
N ASN A 135 15.96 -9.47 7.99
CA ASN A 135 16.01 -9.75 9.43
C ASN A 135 14.99 -8.90 10.20
N LEU A 136 14.16 -9.55 11.01
CA LEU A 136 13.19 -8.91 11.89
C LEU A 136 13.66 -8.95 13.34
N LYS A 137 13.56 -7.82 14.03
CA LYS A 137 13.64 -7.80 15.49
C LYS A 137 12.27 -7.87 16.11
N ILE A 138 12.12 -8.74 17.08
CA ILE A 138 10.89 -8.98 17.82
C ILE A 138 11.18 -8.77 19.31
N GLN A 139 10.33 -8.00 19.97
CA GLN A 139 10.42 -7.77 21.41
C GLN A 139 9.01 -7.60 21.98
N ALA A 140 8.78 -8.15 23.18
CA ALA A 140 7.48 -8.13 23.85
C ALA A 140 6.31 -8.57 22.94
N GLY A 141 6.56 -9.54 22.05
CA GLY A 141 5.56 -10.07 21.12
C GLY A 141 5.16 -9.16 19.98
N LYS A 142 6.07 -8.26 19.56
CA LYS A 142 5.88 -7.29 18.49
C LYS A 142 7.11 -7.23 17.60
N ILE A 143 6.90 -7.16 16.28
CA ILE A 143 7.97 -6.77 15.35
C ILE A 143 8.29 -5.29 15.60
N THR A 144 9.51 -4.99 15.99
CA THR A 144 9.97 -3.65 16.36
C THR A 144 10.77 -2.99 15.24
N GLU A 145 11.47 -3.78 14.43
CA GLU A 145 12.42 -3.28 13.44
C GLU A 145 12.59 -4.27 12.27
N ILE A 146 12.73 -3.73 11.06
CA ILE A 146 13.30 -4.44 9.90
C ILE A 146 14.73 -3.93 9.73
N GLN A 147 15.73 -4.82 9.86
CA GLN A 147 17.13 -4.39 10.03
C GLN A 147 17.94 -4.30 8.75
N ALA A 148 17.78 -5.25 7.84
CA ALA A 148 18.61 -5.41 6.65
C ALA A 148 17.86 -6.22 5.60
N GLY A 149 18.33 -6.14 4.36
CA GLY A 149 17.83 -6.88 3.20
C GLY A 149 17.38 -5.94 2.08
N SER A 150 16.89 -6.52 1.00
CA SER A 150 16.36 -5.76 -0.13
C SER A 150 14.99 -6.26 -0.53
N CYS A 151 14.22 -5.39 -1.18
CA CYS A 151 12.95 -5.77 -1.75
C CYS A 151 12.78 -5.27 -3.18
N ASP A 152 12.20 -6.11 -4.03
CA ASP A 152 11.64 -5.71 -5.32
C ASP A 152 10.15 -5.48 -5.16
N PHE A 153 9.68 -4.28 -5.49
CA PHE A 153 8.27 -3.91 -5.47
C PHE A 153 7.68 -3.93 -6.87
N LYS A 154 6.53 -4.59 -7.02
CA LYS A 154 5.65 -4.48 -8.17
C LYS A 154 4.23 -4.19 -7.70
N GLY A 155 3.69 -3.05 -8.11
CA GLY A 155 2.34 -2.63 -7.79
C GLY A 155 1.50 -2.41 -9.05
N LYS A 156 0.22 -2.75 -8.98
CA LYS A 156 -0.75 -2.48 -10.04
C LYS A 156 -2.09 -2.05 -9.45
N VAL A 157 -2.66 -0.98 -9.99
CA VAL A 157 -3.97 -0.45 -9.59
C VAL A 157 -4.88 -0.46 -10.80
N LYS A 158 -6.05 -1.06 -10.63
CA LYS A 158 -7.07 -1.17 -11.67
C LYS A 158 -8.38 -0.55 -11.23
N TYR A 159 -9.04 0.10 -12.17
CA TYR A 159 -10.47 0.37 -12.12
C TYR A 159 -11.15 -0.57 -13.12
N GLN A 160 -11.93 -1.53 -12.63
CA GLN A 160 -12.45 -2.63 -13.46
C GLN A 160 -11.30 -3.39 -14.18
N ASP A 161 -11.33 -3.44 -15.51
CA ASP A 161 -10.28 -4.01 -16.37
C ASP A 161 -9.16 -3.00 -16.72
N LEU A 162 -9.38 -1.69 -16.52
CA LEU A 162 -8.40 -0.65 -16.85
C LEU A 162 -7.30 -0.58 -15.80
N THR A 163 -6.04 -0.66 -16.23
CA THR A 163 -4.89 -0.36 -15.38
C THR A 163 -4.69 1.15 -15.35
N ILE A 164 -4.89 1.76 -14.19
CA ILE A 164 -4.78 3.22 -14.01
C ILE A 164 -3.44 3.66 -13.43
N ALA A 165 -2.74 2.74 -12.77
CA ALA A 165 -1.36 2.92 -12.33
C ALA A 165 -0.65 1.57 -12.28
N GLU A 166 0.60 1.53 -12.70
CA GLU A 166 1.47 0.36 -12.54
C GLU A 166 2.89 0.84 -12.25
N LYS A 167 3.55 0.15 -11.33
CA LYS A 167 4.92 0.48 -10.94
C LYS A 167 5.71 -0.79 -10.69
N LYS A 168 6.95 -0.80 -11.16
CA LYS A 168 7.98 -1.75 -10.75
C LYS A 168 9.21 -0.98 -10.30
N VAL A 169 9.71 -1.26 -9.10
CA VAL A 169 10.90 -0.62 -8.52
C VAL A 169 11.70 -1.70 -7.79
N GLY A 170 12.99 -1.77 -8.03
CA GLY A 170 13.87 -2.71 -7.34
C GLY A 170 15.27 -2.76 -7.95
N PRO A 171 16.28 -3.17 -7.17
CA PRO A 171 16.19 -3.49 -5.74
C PRO A 171 16.08 -2.23 -4.87
N ILE A 172 15.23 -2.27 -3.86
CA ILE A 172 15.11 -1.24 -2.83
C ILE A 172 15.85 -1.75 -1.59
N GLU A 173 16.98 -1.13 -1.28
CA GLU A 173 17.77 -1.51 -0.11
C GLU A 173 17.12 -1.01 1.18
N LEU A 174 16.90 -1.91 2.14
CA LEU A 174 16.37 -1.60 3.45
C LEU A 174 17.54 -1.31 4.41
N LEU A 175 18.31 -0.27 4.12
CA LEU A 175 19.59 0.05 4.79
C LEU A 175 19.45 0.65 6.20
N ALA A 176 18.23 0.82 6.70
CA ALA A 176 17.99 1.40 8.01
C ALA A 176 16.99 0.54 8.78
N ALA A 177 17.24 0.44 10.08
CA ALA A 177 16.25 0.08 11.08
C ALA A 177 14.94 0.83 10.81
N PHE A 178 13.96 0.18 10.15
CA PHE A 178 12.65 0.81 9.97
C PHE A 178 11.81 0.53 11.21
N PRO A 179 11.56 1.53 12.07
CA PRO A 179 10.65 1.34 13.20
C PRO A 179 9.25 1.10 12.66
N ILE A 180 8.61 0.04 13.12
CA ILE A 180 7.21 -0.23 12.77
C ILE A 180 6.33 0.70 13.62
N THR A 181 5.76 1.73 12.99
CA THR A 181 5.02 2.79 13.70
C THR A 181 3.55 2.42 13.96
N LYS A 182 2.98 1.47 13.22
CA LYS A 182 1.62 0.96 13.42
C LYS A 182 1.52 -0.53 13.10
N GLN A 183 1.32 -1.34 14.13
CA GLN A 183 0.85 -2.72 13.94
C GLN A 183 -0.67 -2.68 13.82
N THR A 184 -1.17 -2.83 12.60
CA THR A 184 -2.61 -2.99 12.39
C THR A 184 -2.98 -4.39 12.86
N ARG A 185 -3.57 -4.50 14.06
CA ARG A 185 -4.17 -5.77 14.51
C ARG A 185 -5.25 -6.15 13.48
N VAL A 186 -4.98 -7.19 12.71
CA VAL A 186 -6.05 -7.90 12.02
C VAL A 186 -6.69 -8.79 13.08
N SER A 187 -7.78 -8.30 13.68
CA SER A 187 -8.70 -9.08 14.51
C SER A 187 -9.48 -10.07 13.68
#